data_AF-A0A2W7N5H4-F1
#
_entry.id   AF-A0A2W7N5H4-F1
#
_cell.length_a   1.000
_cell.length_b   1.000
_cell.length_c   1.000
_cell.angle_alpha   90.00
_cell.angle_beta   90.00
_cell.angle_gamma   90.00
#
_symmetry.space_group_name_H-M   'P 1'
#
loop_
_entity.id
_entity.type
_entity.pdbx_description
1 polymer ?
#
loop_
_entity_poly.entity_id
_entity_poly.type
_entity_poly.pdbx_seq_one_letter_code
_entity_poly.pdbx_strand_id
1 'polypeptide(L)'
;MMRMRKVLMPVAVLLLAVSCRPKNQELVNLPDGSTDVVTYEMEGDSVKTGRYSNGGLYYRSVKRSGLSGYVETEAMNYYPSGGLRKYALFLNDSLRFFRFYTPEGKVEDFGGNGLIYLDDETQYVDTLQTFHQSFQQLRLAIPPHCVARVIVGDEVADEAARPDSLPLELLPMKENVSGFLVSFPVEGEYNKVIYWSLQDTLANHIQKGRVWRKFVVR
;
A
#
# COMPACT_ATOMS: atom_id res chain seq x y z
N MET A 1 -13.07 68.62 -5.93
CA MET A 1 -12.87 67.52 -6.92
C MET A 1 -11.39 67.16 -6.93
N MET A 2 -11.03 65.86 -6.97
CA MET A 2 -9.69 65.28 -6.72
C MET A 2 -9.32 65.23 -5.20
N ARG A 3 -8.78 64.17 -4.59
CA ARG A 3 -7.99 63.01 -5.06
C ARG A 3 -8.32 61.75 -4.23
N MET A 4 -8.86 60.71 -4.85
CA MET A 4 -8.79 59.32 -4.34
C MET A 4 -8.26 58.43 -5.47
N ARG A 5 -6.95 58.44 -5.66
CA ARG A 5 -6.23 57.46 -6.50
C ARG A 5 -4.85 57.26 -5.90
N LYS A 6 -4.70 56.35 -4.94
CA LYS A 6 -3.40 55.79 -4.50
C LYS A 6 -3.47 54.64 -3.48
N VAL A 7 -4.61 53.94 -3.33
CA VAL A 7 -4.69 52.81 -2.37
C VAL A 7 -5.06 51.47 -3.03
N LEU A 8 -5.38 51.43 -4.33
CA LEU A 8 -5.78 50.19 -5.01
C LEU A 8 -4.62 49.40 -5.66
N MET A 9 -3.41 49.93 -5.67
CA MET A 9 -2.28 49.30 -6.38
C MET A 9 -1.54 48.18 -5.62
N PRO A 10 -1.42 48.15 -4.27
CA PRO A 10 -0.71 47.05 -3.61
C PRO A 10 -1.56 45.78 -3.46
N VAL A 11 -2.90 45.90 -3.43
CA VAL A 11 -3.80 44.74 -3.30
C VAL A 11 -3.89 43.93 -4.59
N ALA A 12 -3.85 44.60 -5.76
CA ALA A 12 -3.86 43.93 -7.06
C ALA A 12 -2.57 43.13 -7.32
N VAL A 13 -1.42 43.62 -6.86
CA VAL A 13 -0.13 42.91 -6.99
C VAL A 13 -0.07 41.70 -6.06
N LEU A 14 -0.65 41.78 -4.86
CA LEU A 14 -0.73 40.65 -3.94
C LEU A 14 -1.68 39.56 -4.44
N LEU A 15 -2.82 39.93 -5.06
CA LEU A 15 -3.75 38.97 -5.69
C LEU A 15 -3.16 38.34 -6.96
N LEU A 16 -2.40 39.10 -7.77
CA LEU A 16 -1.71 38.58 -8.95
C LEU A 16 -0.57 37.61 -8.61
N ALA A 17 0.13 37.83 -7.50
CA ALA A 17 1.17 36.91 -7.02
C ALA A 17 0.61 35.56 -6.53
N VAL A 18 -0.65 35.52 -6.10
CA VAL A 18 -1.33 34.27 -5.72
C VAL A 18 -1.85 33.51 -6.95
N SER A 19 -2.19 34.20 -8.05
CA SER A 19 -2.75 33.58 -9.27
C SER A 19 -1.71 33.07 -10.29
N CYS A 20 -0.41 33.32 -10.09
CA CYS A 20 0.66 32.89 -10.99
C CYS A 20 1.50 31.73 -10.41
N ARG A 21 0.90 30.83 -9.62
CA ARG A 21 1.63 29.64 -9.20
C ARG A 21 1.70 28.63 -10.33
N PRO A 22 2.89 28.08 -10.63
CA PRO A 22 3.01 26.93 -11.50
C PRO A 22 2.05 25.82 -11.04
N LYS A 23 1.35 25.16 -11.98
CA LYS A 23 0.38 24.10 -11.68
C LYS A 23 0.97 22.93 -10.88
N ASN A 24 2.30 22.85 -10.79
CA ASN A 24 3.04 21.83 -10.07
C ASN A 24 3.55 22.29 -8.69
N GLN A 25 3.01 23.36 -8.09
CA GLN A 25 3.37 23.79 -6.75
C GLN A 25 2.19 23.79 -5.77
N GLU A 26 2.48 23.46 -4.50
CA GLU A 26 1.52 23.43 -3.40
C GLU A 26 2.11 24.11 -2.16
N LEU A 27 1.28 24.75 -1.34
CA LEU A 27 1.69 25.19 0.00
C LEU A 27 1.35 24.13 1.03
N VAL A 28 2.32 23.79 1.87
CA VAL A 28 2.15 22.82 2.94
C VAL A 28 2.46 23.47 4.27
N ASN A 29 1.61 23.23 5.27
CA ASN A 29 1.87 23.66 6.64
C ASN A 29 2.79 22.65 7.31
N LEU A 30 3.90 23.14 7.85
CA LEU A 30 4.88 22.35 8.57
C LEU A 30 4.45 22.18 10.04
N PRO A 31 4.96 21.15 10.75
CA PRO A 31 4.59 20.89 12.14
C PRO A 31 4.92 22.03 13.12
N ASP A 32 5.87 22.88 12.78
CA ASP A 32 6.26 24.06 13.56
C ASP A 32 5.34 25.28 13.33
N GLY A 33 4.31 25.13 12.49
CA GLY A 33 3.35 26.19 12.14
C GLY A 33 3.82 27.10 10.99
N SER A 34 5.02 26.89 10.46
CA SER A 34 5.48 27.57 9.24
C SER A 34 4.84 26.97 7.99
N THR A 35 5.00 27.63 6.85
CA THR A 35 4.52 27.14 5.55
C THR A 35 5.68 26.98 4.60
N ASP A 36 5.72 25.86 3.87
CA ASP A 36 6.69 25.62 2.80
C ASP A 36 5.99 25.49 1.44
N VAL A 37 6.75 25.72 0.37
CA VAL A 37 6.34 25.48 -1.01
C VAL A 37 6.89 24.13 -1.43
N VAL A 38 6.00 23.22 -1.82
CA VAL A 38 6.37 21.95 -2.45
C VAL A 38 6.29 22.10 -3.95
N THR A 39 7.32 21.66 -4.66
CA THR A 39 7.33 21.55 -6.13
C THR A 39 7.25 20.09 -6.54
N TYR A 40 6.34 19.79 -7.47
CA TYR A 40 6.13 18.46 -8.01
C TYR A 40 6.76 18.30 -9.40
N GLU A 41 7.27 17.10 -9.61
CA GLU A 41 7.88 16.63 -10.85
C GLU A 41 7.25 15.27 -11.20
N MET A 42 7.08 15.04 -12.49
CA MET A 42 6.55 13.79 -13.03
C MET A 42 7.63 13.17 -13.92
N GLU A 43 8.00 11.93 -13.64
CA GLU A 43 8.85 11.12 -14.52
C GLU A 43 7.92 10.16 -15.28
N GLY A 44 7.54 10.56 -16.49
CA GLY A 44 6.50 9.87 -17.27
C GLY A 44 5.15 9.86 -16.56
N ASP A 45 4.35 8.83 -16.82
CA ASP A 45 3.03 8.64 -16.20
C ASP A 45 3.08 7.78 -14.91
N SER A 46 4.28 7.32 -14.52
CA SER A 46 4.45 6.28 -13.51
C SER A 46 5.04 6.80 -12.19
N VAL A 47 5.82 7.88 -12.19
CA VAL A 47 6.41 8.38 -10.94
C VAL A 47 6.08 9.87 -10.76
N LYS A 48 5.55 10.20 -9.59
CA LYS A 48 5.35 11.58 -9.14
C LYS A 48 6.19 11.84 -7.92
N THR A 49 7.01 12.88 -7.95
CA THR A 49 7.88 13.28 -6.84
C THR A 49 7.54 14.70 -6.45
N GLY A 50 7.40 14.98 -5.15
CA GLY A 50 7.24 16.31 -4.59
C GLY A 50 8.38 16.62 -3.64
N ARG A 51 8.99 17.79 -3.76
CA ARG A 51 10.10 18.24 -2.91
C ARG A 51 9.76 19.53 -2.18
N TYR A 52 10.16 19.61 -0.91
CA TYR A 52 10.23 20.84 -0.13
C TYR A 52 11.15 21.86 -0.82
N SER A 53 10.98 23.15 -0.53
CA SER A 53 11.79 24.21 -1.15
C SER A 53 13.27 24.11 -0.76
N ASN A 54 13.55 23.51 0.40
CA ASN A 54 14.89 23.22 0.90
C ASN A 54 15.53 21.95 0.28
N GLY A 55 14.85 21.28 -0.65
CA GLY A 55 15.36 20.11 -1.38
C GLY A 55 14.98 18.74 -0.79
N GLY A 56 14.40 18.71 0.42
CA GLY A 56 13.92 17.47 1.05
C GLY A 56 12.77 16.82 0.26
N LEU A 57 12.67 15.49 0.31
CA LEU A 57 11.53 14.79 -0.29
C LEU A 57 10.28 15.03 0.55
N TYR A 58 9.17 15.46 -0.07
CA TYR A 58 7.87 15.62 0.59
C TYR A 58 6.93 14.46 0.26
N TYR A 59 6.92 14.06 -1.01
CA TYR A 59 6.00 13.07 -1.55
C TYR A 59 6.69 12.26 -2.64
N ARG A 60 6.40 10.97 -2.70
CA ARG A 60 6.73 10.14 -3.84
C ARG A 60 5.61 9.15 -4.07
N SER A 61 5.07 9.10 -5.27
CA SER A 61 4.23 7.98 -5.68
C SER A 61 4.74 7.28 -6.91
N VAL A 62 4.59 5.96 -6.91
CA VAL A 62 4.96 5.08 -8.00
C VAL A 62 3.73 4.28 -8.40
N LYS A 63 3.29 4.48 -9.64
CA LYS A 63 2.21 3.77 -10.31
C LYS A 63 2.80 2.65 -11.15
N ARG A 64 2.28 1.43 -10.97
CA ARG A 64 2.71 0.22 -11.66
C ARG A 64 1.50 -0.56 -12.15
N SER A 65 1.64 -1.22 -13.29
CA SER A 65 0.70 -2.28 -13.66
C SER A 65 0.84 -3.42 -12.66
N GLY A 66 -0.25 -3.73 -11.97
CA GLY A 66 -0.36 -4.83 -11.02
C GLY A 66 -0.61 -6.17 -11.72
N LEU A 67 -0.70 -7.22 -10.92
CA LEU A 67 -1.16 -8.53 -11.39
C LEU A 67 -2.65 -8.43 -11.76
N SER A 68 -3.11 -9.27 -12.71
CA SER A 68 -4.52 -9.40 -13.08
C SER A 68 -5.21 -8.10 -13.54
N GLY A 69 -4.46 -7.17 -14.16
CA GLY A 69 -5.01 -5.98 -14.82
C GLY A 69 -5.32 -4.78 -13.90
N TYR A 70 -5.06 -4.90 -12.59
CA TYR A 70 -5.19 -3.77 -11.66
C TYR A 70 -4.03 -2.77 -11.82
N VAL A 71 -4.29 -1.51 -11.47
CA VAL A 71 -3.24 -0.50 -11.36
C VAL A 71 -2.91 -0.25 -9.90
N GLU A 72 -1.66 -0.48 -9.55
CA GLU A 72 -1.12 -0.29 -8.22
C GLU A 72 -0.47 1.08 -8.11
N THR A 73 -0.76 1.82 -7.05
CA THR A 73 -0.04 3.06 -6.74
C THR A 73 0.44 3.03 -5.29
N GLU A 74 1.74 2.98 -5.10
CA GLU A 74 2.37 3.21 -3.80
C GLU A 74 2.64 4.70 -3.64
N ALA A 75 2.19 5.30 -2.56
CA ALA A 75 2.40 6.71 -2.24
C ALA A 75 3.04 6.84 -0.86
N MET A 76 4.09 7.65 -0.77
CA MET A 76 4.84 7.92 0.44
C MET A 76 4.90 9.43 0.67
N ASN A 77 4.64 9.84 1.90
CA ASN A 77 4.86 11.22 2.36
C ASN A 77 5.94 11.21 3.43
N TYR A 78 6.71 12.29 3.50
CA TYR A 78 7.87 12.40 4.38
C TYR A 78 7.82 13.69 5.19
N TYR A 79 8.35 13.65 6.39
CA TYR A 79 8.65 14.84 7.18
C TYR A 79 9.79 15.65 6.54
N PRO A 80 9.92 16.95 6.84
CA PRO A 80 11.07 17.75 6.41
C PRO A 80 12.42 17.17 6.85
N SER A 81 12.44 16.43 7.97
CA SER A 81 13.62 15.70 8.46
C SER A 81 14.02 14.50 7.58
N GLY A 82 13.19 14.12 6.61
CA GLY A 82 13.38 12.94 5.76
C GLY A 82 12.73 11.65 6.29
N GLY A 83 12.24 11.65 7.54
CA GLY A 83 11.50 10.52 8.10
C GLY A 83 10.22 10.23 7.33
N LEU A 84 9.87 8.95 7.14
CA LEU A 84 8.60 8.57 6.54
C LEU A 84 7.46 9.02 7.46
N ARG A 85 6.47 9.72 6.90
CA ARG A 85 5.27 10.18 7.59
C ARG A 85 4.05 9.32 7.28
N LYS A 86 3.92 8.93 6.01
CA LYS A 86 2.79 8.12 5.54
C LYS A 86 3.26 7.16 4.47
N TYR A 87 2.81 5.92 4.54
CA TYR A 87 2.79 4.99 3.42
C TYR A 87 1.34 4.68 3.09
N ALA A 88 0.97 4.70 1.81
CA ALA A 88 -0.35 4.34 1.34
C ALA A 88 -0.24 3.54 0.05
N LEU A 89 -1.14 2.57 -0.09
CA LEU A 89 -1.28 1.75 -1.27
C LEU A 89 -2.70 1.90 -1.81
N PHE A 90 -2.79 2.17 -3.11
CA PHE A 90 -4.03 2.25 -3.85
C PHE A 90 -4.09 1.17 -4.91
N LEU A 91 -5.27 0.60 -5.11
CA LEU A 91 -5.60 -0.28 -6.24
C LEU A 91 -6.73 0.35 -7.03
N ASN A 92 -6.51 0.63 -8.31
CA ASN A 92 -7.45 1.38 -9.16
C ASN A 92 -7.95 2.65 -8.45
N ASP A 93 -7.00 3.43 -7.91
CA ASP A 93 -7.24 4.66 -7.14
C ASP A 93 -8.03 4.51 -5.82
N SER A 94 -8.41 3.28 -5.44
CA SER A 94 -9.05 3.00 -4.16
C SER A 94 -8.01 2.70 -3.08
N LEU A 95 -8.08 3.39 -1.94
CA LEU A 95 -7.17 3.16 -0.82
C LEU A 95 -7.38 1.74 -0.25
N ARG A 96 -6.31 0.95 -0.22
CA ARG A 96 -6.35 -0.45 0.27
C ARG A 96 -5.59 -0.65 1.56
N PHE A 97 -4.54 0.12 1.75
CA PHE A 97 -3.68 0.04 2.92
C PHE A 97 -3.06 1.39 3.19
N PHE A 98 -2.92 1.74 4.46
CA PHE A 98 -2.13 2.89 4.87
C PHE A 98 -1.48 2.67 6.22
N ARG A 99 -0.40 3.42 6.44
CA ARG A 99 0.27 3.54 7.73
C ARG A 99 0.77 4.96 7.91
N PHE A 100 0.54 5.50 9.10
CA PHE A 100 1.07 6.78 9.56
C PHE A 100 2.16 6.54 10.59
N TYR A 101 3.15 7.42 10.56
CA TYR A 101 4.34 7.30 11.39
C TYR A 101 4.65 8.64 12.05
N THR A 102 5.19 8.59 13.27
CA THR A 102 5.81 9.73 13.95
C THR A 102 7.12 10.13 13.25
N PRO A 103 7.68 11.32 13.53
CA PRO A 103 8.99 11.72 13.02
C PRO A 103 10.14 10.76 13.37
N GLU A 104 10.02 10.03 14.48
CA GLU A 104 10.98 9.00 14.93
C GLU A 104 10.77 7.64 14.25
N GLY A 105 9.77 7.52 13.37
CA GLY A 105 9.46 6.31 12.63
C GLY A 105 8.55 5.31 13.38
N LYS A 106 7.96 5.70 14.51
CA LYS A 106 6.99 4.86 15.23
C LYS A 106 5.63 4.92 14.55
N VAL A 107 4.88 3.82 14.59
CA VAL A 107 3.56 3.75 13.95
C VAL A 107 2.52 4.45 14.84
N GLU A 108 1.80 5.41 14.27
CA GLU A 108 0.72 6.14 14.95
C GLU A 108 -0.65 5.53 14.66
N ASP A 109 -0.90 5.23 13.38
CA ASP A 109 -2.20 4.75 12.91
C ASP A 109 -2.00 3.92 11.64
N PHE A 110 -2.90 2.97 11.39
CA PHE A 110 -2.87 2.12 10.20
C PHE A 110 -4.25 1.58 9.89
N GLY A 111 -4.46 1.22 8.62
CA GLY A 111 -5.71 0.63 8.18
C GLY A 111 -5.57 -0.13 6.88
N GLY A 112 -6.58 -0.95 6.60
CA GLY A 112 -6.56 -1.89 5.49
C GLY A 112 -5.89 -3.22 5.83
N ASN A 113 -6.02 -4.19 4.94
CA ASN A 113 -5.53 -5.56 5.16
C ASN A 113 -4.16 -5.84 4.51
N GLY A 114 -3.62 -4.87 3.76
CA GLY A 114 -2.33 -5.02 3.06
C GLY A 114 -2.35 -6.07 1.96
N LEU A 115 -3.45 -6.81 1.77
CA LEU A 115 -3.54 -7.90 0.81
C LEU A 115 -3.92 -7.31 -0.55
N ILE A 116 -2.98 -7.39 -1.48
CA ILE A 116 -3.06 -6.70 -2.77
C ILE A 116 -3.72 -7.59 -3.82
N TYR A 117 -3.24 -8.83 -3.95
CA TYR A 117 -3.73 -9.76 -4.97
C TYR A 117 -3.76 -11.18 -4.44
N LEU A 118 -4.79 -11.92 -4.84
CA LEU A 118 -4.84 -13.38 -4.88
C LEU A 118 -5.30 -13.69 -6.30
N ASP A 119 -4.51 -14.40 -7.10
CA ASP A 119 -4.88 -14.67 -8.49
C ASP A 119 -6.17 -15.52 -8.56
N ASP A 120 -7.28 -14.93 -9.04
CA ASP A 120 -8.58 -15.61 -9.14
C ASP A 120 -8.60 -16.67 -10.26
N GLU A 121 -7.60 -16.74 -11.16
CA GLU A 121 -7.77 -17.45 -12.43
C GLU A 121 -6.73 -18.53 -12.83
N THR A 122 -5.68 -18.83 -12.06
CA THR A 122 -4.76 -19.93 -12.43
C THR A 122 -5.16 -21.29 -11.85
N GLN A 123 -6.09 -21.97 -12.53
CA GLN A 123 -6.24 -23.43 -12.43
C GLN A 123 -5.23 -24.11 -13.37
N TYR A 124 -4.27 -24.86 -12.82
CA TYR A 124 -3.40 -25.75 -13.60
C TYR A 124 -3.89 -27.17 -13.41
N VAL A 125 -4.71 -27.66 -14.34
CA VAL A 125 -5.08 -29.07 -14.35
C VAL A 125 -3.96 -29.85 -15.04
N ASP A 126 -3.06 -30.45 -14.26
CA ASP A 126 -2.16 -31.48 -14.79
C ASP A 126 -2.91 -32.81 -14.81
N THR A 127 -3.34 -33.22 -16.00
CA THR A 127 -4.11 -34.46 -16.23
C THR A 127 -3.25 -35.72 -16.19
N LEU A 128 -1.96 -35.65 -15.85
CA LEU A 128 -1.11 -36.82 -15.69
C LEU A 128 -1.00 -37.23 -14.21
N GLN A 129 -2.11 -37.81 -13.74
CA GLN A 129 -2.25 -38.66 -12.55
C GLN A 129 -2.20 -37.99 -11.16
N THR A 130 -3.36 -38.06 -10.48
CA THR A 130 -3.62 -38.10 -9.02
C THR A 130 -3.94 -36.83 -8.22
N PHE A 131 -3.70 -35.61 -8.71
CA PHE A 131 -4.06 -34.39 -7.94
C PHE A 131 -4.47 -33.21 -8.84
N HIS A 132 -5.50 -32.47 -8.43
CA HIS A 132 -5.84 -31.19 -9.04
C HIS A 132 -5.02 -30.09 -8.35
N GLN A 133 -4.24 -29.32 -9.11
CA GLN A 133 -3.37 -28.28 -8.55
C GLN A 133 -3.87 -26.89 -8.94
N SER A 134 -3.81 -25.95 -8.00
CA SER A 134 -4.02 -24.54 -8.29
C SER A 134 -2.82 -23.76 -7.77
N PHE A 135 -2.21 -22.99 -8.66
CA PHE A 135 -1.17 -22.05 -8.28
C PHE A 135 -1.82 -20.71 -7.97
N GLN A 136 -1.40 -20.09 -6.87
CA GLN A 136 -1.94 -18.82 -6.42
C GLN A 136 -0.79 -17.88 -6.10
N GLN A 137 -0.85 -16.68 -6.66
CA GLN A 137 0.05 -15.60 -6.29
C GLN A 137 -0.65 -14.71 -5.27
N LEU A 138 -0.01 -14.56 -4.12
CA LEU A 138 -0.35 -13.58 -3.11
C LEU A 138 0.64 -12.42 -3.17
N ARG A 139 0.14 -11.18 -3.15
CA ARG A 139 0.99 -10.01 -2.90
C ARG A 139 0.50 -9.26 -1.68
N LEU A 140 1.43 -8.87 -0.82
CA LEU A 140 1.17 -8.07 0.38
C LEU A 140 1.86 -6.70 0.26
N ALA A 141 1.22 -5.64 0.73
CA ALA A 141 1.82 -4.35 0.97
C ALA A 141 2.84 -4.52 2.10
N ILE A 142 4.12 -4.30 1.79
CA ILE A 142 5.18 -4.29 2.81
C ILE A 142 5.73 -2.87 2.87
N PRO A 143 5.27 -2.07 3.85
CA PRO A 143 5.85 -0.76 4.09
C PRO A 143 7.34 -0.87 4.45
N PRO A 144 8.09 0.24 4.36
CA PRO A 144 9.47 0.28 4.84
C PRO A 144 9.59 -0.24 6.29
N HIS A 145 10.70 -0.92 6.57
CA HIS A 145 11.01 -1.50 7.90
C HIS A 145 10.00 -2.55 8.40
N CYS A 146 9.20 -3.12 7.51
CA CYS A 146 8.29 -4.21 7.87
C CYS A 146 8.78 -5.56 7.35
N VAL A 147 8.56 -6.60 8.14
CA VAL A 147 8.71 -8.00 7.74
C VAL A 147 7.33 -8.62 7.69
N ALA A 148 6.98 -9.20 6.54
CA ALA A 148 5.73 -9.91 6.37
C ALA A 148 5.93 -11.43 6.50
N ARG A 149 4.91 -12.10 7.04
CA ARG A 149 4.82 -13.56 7.08
C ARG A 149 3.42 -13.97 6.64
N VAL A 150 3.35 -15.02 5.82
CA VAL A 150 2.09 -15.55 5.29
C VAL A 150 2.04 -17.04 5.61
N ILE A 151 0.88 -17.48 6.09
CA ILE A 151 0.63 -18.88 6.43
C ILE A 151 -0.69 -19.29 5.77
N VAL A 152 -0.73 -20.46 5.14
CA VAL A 152 -1.95 -20.99 4.50
C VAL A 152 -2.35 -22.30 5.15
N GLY A 153 -3.66 -22.53 5.26
CA GLY A 153 -4.21 -23.80 5.71
C GLY A 153 -5.67 -23.99 5.34
N ASP A 154 -6.22 -25.15 5.68
CA ASP A 154 -7.66 -25.40 5.61
C ASP A 154 -8.44 -24.53 6.58
N GLU A 155 -9.65 -24.14 6.17
CA GLU A 155 -10.62 -23.50 7.06
C GLU A 155 -11.09 -24.50 8.12
N VAL A 156 -11.03 -24.08 9.38
CA VAL A 156 -11.73 -24.76 10.47
C VAL A 156 -12.72 -23.82 11.15
N ALA A 157 -13.82 -24.39 11.64
CA ALA A 157 -14.88 -23.63 12.29
C ALA A 157 -14.40 -22.87 13.54
N ASP A 158 -13.49 -23.48 14.31
CA ASP A 158 -12.82 -22.85 15.45
C ASP A 158 -11.30 -22.89 15.27
N GLU A 159 -10.74 -21.76 14.87
CA GLU A 159 -9.30 -21.60 14.68
C GLU A 159 -8.52 -21.51 15.99
N ALA A 160 -9.16 -21.11 17.10
CA ALA A 160 -8.51 -21.13 18.41
C ALA A 160 -8.34 -22.56 18.93
N ALA A 161 -9.22 -23.47 18.52
CA ALA A 161 -9.18 -24.90 18.81
C ALA A 161 -8.67 -25.76 17.64
N ARG A 162 -7.97 -25.15 16.66
CA ARG A 162 -7.46 -25.86 15.48
C ARG A 162 -6.64 -27.09 15.90
N PRO A 163 -6.97 -28.30 15.44
CA PRO A 163 -6.18 -29.49 15.73
C PRO A 163 -4.86 -29.47 14.96
N ASP A 164 -3.78 -29.93 15.60
CA ASP A 164 -2.43 -30.01 15.03
C ASP A 164 -2.35 -30.86 13.74
N SER A 165 -3.33 -31.75 13.53
CA SER A 165 -3.44 -32.60 12.35
C SER A 165 -3.78 -31.84 11.06
N LEU A 166 -4.18 -30.57 11.13
CA LEU A 166 -4.40 -29.71 9.97
C LEU A 166 -3.19 -28.76 9.85
N PRO A 167 -2.15 -29.14 9.10
CA PRO A 167 -0.91 -28.36 9.08
C PRO A 167 -1.14 -26.97 8.50
N LEU A 168 -0.39 -26.02 9.04
CA LEU A 168 -0.26 -24.66 8.53
C LEU A 168 1.08 -24.55 7.82
N GLU A 169 1.08 -24.08 6.58
CA GLU A 169 2.30 -23.94 5.78
C GLU A 169 2.77 -22.49 5.79
N LEU A 170 4.00 -22.25 6.27
CA LEU A 170 4.64 -20.94 6.20
C LEU A 170 5.20 -20.73 4.79
N LEU A 171 4.75 -19.66 4.13
CA LEU A 171 5.20 -19.35 2.79
C LEU A 171 6.36 -18.36 2.79
N PRO A 172 7.41 -18.59 1.98
CA PRO A 172 8.46 -17.61 1.78
C PRO A 172 7.89 -16.40 1.02
N MET A 173 8.24 -15.19 1.49
CA MET A 173 7.92 -13.95 0.79
C MET A 173 9.17 -13.40 0.11
N LYS A 174 9.13 -13.25 -1.21
CA LYS A 174 10.18 -12.61 -2.01
C LYS A 174 9.61 -11.38 -2.68
N GLU A 175 10.25 -10.22 -2.49
CA GLU A 175 9.87 -8.97 -3.20
C GLU A 175 8.37 -8.63 -3.03
N ASN A 176 7.83 -8.83 -1.82
CA ASN A 176 6.43 -8.59 -1.45
C ASN A 176 5.40 -9.54 -2.10
N VAL A 177 5.86 -10.54 -2.85
CA VAL A 177 5.05 -11.58 -3.49
C VAL A 177 5.38 -12.94 -2.87
N SER A 178 4.36 -13.78 -2.71
CA SER A 178 4.49 -15.19 -2.37
C SER A 178 3.64 -16.00 -3.33
N GLY A 179 4.19 -17.09 -3.84
CA GLY A 179 3.44 -18.07 -4.63
C GLY A 179 3.22 -19.32 -3.80
N PHE A 180 2.01 -19.88 -3.85
CA PHE A 180 1.74 -21.17 -3.23
C PHE A 180 0.93 -22.06 -4.18
N LEU A 181 1.17 -23.37 -4.04
CA LEU A 181 0.47 -24.40 -4.77
C LEU A 181 -0.48 -25.09 -3.81
N VAL A 182 -1.75 -25.16 -4.18
CA VAL A 182 -2.75 -25.92 -3.43
C VAL A 182 -3.09 -27.17 -4.23
N SER A 183 -2.91 -28.33 -3.62
CA SER A 183 -3.24 -29.63 -4.21
C SER A 183 -4.53 -30.17 -3.61
N PHE A 184 -5.44 -30.62 -4.46
CA PHE A 184 -6.71 -31.24 -4.08
C PHE A 184 -6.75 -32.68 -4.58
N PRO A 185 -7.11 -33.65 -3.70
CA PRO A 185 -7.11 -35.05 -4.07
C PRO A 185 -8.30 -35.45 -4.96
N VAL A 186 -9.40 -34.69 -4.93
CA VAL A 186 -10.61 -34.95 -5.71
C VAL A 186 -11.26 -33.63 -6.15
N GLU A 187 -12.17 -33.70 -7.11
CA GLU A 187 -13.05 -32.58 -7.49
C GLU A 187 -13.96 -32.19 -6.32
N GLY A 188 -14.26 -30.89 -6.20
CA GLY A 188 -15.09 -30.38 -5.11
C GLY A 188 -14.90 -28.91 -4.79
N GLU A 189 -15.63 -28.46 -3.78
CA GLU A 189 -15.48 -27.11 -3.23
C GLU A 189 -14.65 -27.15 -1.94
N TYR A 190 -13.60 -26.33 -1.88
CA TYR A 190 -12.67 -26.29 -0.77
C TYR A 190 -12.52 -24.86 -0.27
N ASN A 191 -12.62 -24.66 1.04
CA ASN A 191 -12.30 -23.37 1.66
C ASN A 191 -10.92 -23.42 2.31
N LYS A 192 -10.08 -22.45 1.95
CA LYS A 192 -8.77 -22.24 2.57
C LYS A 192 -8.77 -20.91 3.31
N VAL A 193 -7.95 -20.82 4.34
CA VAL A 193 -7.68 -19.59 5.09
C VAL A 193 -6.23 -19.20 4.91
N ILE A 194 -6.03 -17.92 4.60
CA ILE A 194 -4.72 -17.30 4.46
C ILE A 194 -4.55 -16.35 5.63
N TYR A 195 -3.62 -16.70 6.52
CA TYR A 195 -3.16 -15.84 7.59
C TYR A 195 -2.00 -14.99 7.11
N TRP A 196 -1.98 -13.74 7.54
CA TRP A 196 -0.84 -12.86 7.30
C TRP A 196 -0.52 -12.07 8.55
N SER A 197 0.76 -11.74 8.69
CA SER A 197 1.24 -10.80 9.69
C SER A 197 2.28 -9.87 9.08
N LEU A 198 2.28 -8.63 9.56
CA LEU A 198 3.21 -7.59 9.21
C LEU A 198 3.80 -7.04 10.51
N GLN A 199 5.08 -7.33 10.74
CA GLN A 199 5.83 -6.87 11.89
C GLN A 199 6.66 -5.66 11.52
N ASP A 200 6.45 -4.55 12.21
CA ASP A 200 7.34 -3.39 12.15
C ASP A 200 8.60 -3.70 12.97
N THR A 201 9.79 -3.63 12.36
CA THR A 201 11.04 -3.99 13.02
C THR A 201 11.56 -2.90 13.95
N LEU A 202 11.09 -1.66 13.83
CA LEU A 202 11.48 -0.54 14.68
C LEU A 202 10.57 -0.42 15.89
N ALA A 203 9.26 -0.47 15.67
CA ALA A 203 8.26 -0.35 16.74
C ALA A 203 7.93 -1.69 17.42
N ASN A 204 8.38 -2.82 16.86
CA ASN A 204 7.98 -4.17 17.24
C ASN A 204 6.46 -4.39 17.27
N HIS A 205 5.72 -3.58 16.51
CA HIS A 205 4.26 -3.66 16.42
C HIS A 205 3.88 -4.66 15.34
N ILE A 206 2.92 -5.54 15.63
CA ILE A 206 2.48 -6.59 14.72
C ILE A 206 1.02 -6.34 14.32
N GLN A 207 0.80 -6.18 13.02
CA GLN A 207 -0.53 -6.27 12.43
C GLN A 207 -0.73 -7.70 11.91
N LYS A 208 -1.94 -8.23 12.04
CA LYS A 208 -2.30 -9.56 11.53
C LYS A 208 -3.70 -9.56 10.97
N GLY A 209 -3.98 -10.49 10.06
CA GLY A 209 -5.30 -10.70 9.53
C GLY A 209 -5.45 -12.07 8.88
N ARG A 210 -6.66 -12.33 8.39
CA ARG A 210 -6.98 -13.56 7.67
C ARG A 210 -7.94 -13.27 6.51
N VAL A 211 -7.86 -14.08 5.47
CA VAL A 211 -8.76 -14.04 4.33
C VAL A 211 -9.20 -15.47 4.01
N TRP A 212 -10.51 -15.67 3.84
CA TRP A 212 -11.08 -16.93 3.38
C TRP A 212 -11.14 -16.94 1.86
N ARG A 213 -10.86 -18.09 1.27
CA ARG A 213 -10.93 -18.29 -0.17
C ARG A 213 -11.54 -19.63 -0.49
N LYS A 214 -12.54 -19.59 -1.38
CA LYS A 214 -13.20 -20.76 -1.92
C LYS A 214 -12.53 -21.16 -3.22
N PHE A 215 -12.19 -22.43 -3.34
CA PHE A 215 -11.67 -23.07 -4.54
C PHE A 215 -12.72 -24.03 -5.06
N VAL A 216 -13.06 -23.94 -6.34
CA VAL A 216 -13.95 -24.87 -7.02
C VAL A 216 -13.12 -25.69 -7.99
N VAL A 217 -12.86 -26.93 -7.63
CA VAL A 217 -12.08 -27.89 -8.42
C VAL A 217 -13.05 -28.72 -9.25
N ARG A 218 -12.81 -28.79 -10.55
CA ARG A 218 -13.60 -29.54 -11.55
C ARG A 218 -12.66 -30.36 -12.44
#